data_AF-A0A8R2JW58-F1
#
_entry.id   AF-A0A8R2JW58-F1
#
_cell.length_a   1.000
_cell.length_b   1.000
_cell.length_c   1.000
_cell.angle_alpha   90.00
_cell.angle_beta   90.00
_cell.angle_gamma   90.00
#
_symmetry.space_group_name_H-M   'P 1'
#
loop_
_entity.id
_entity.type
_entity.pdbx_description
1 polymer ?
#
loop_
_entity_poly.entity_id
_entity_poly.type
_entity_poly.pdbx_seq_one_letter_code
_entity_poly.pdbx_strand_id
1 'polypeptide(L)' 'MTLKEVIDKPRIYHQLVPMEVQYEYGTIKSVVQKLKDIGHPVSRLKNTIGSAATAIAKSPSGMIETMPDFRRPGNSSGY' A
#
# COMPACT_ATOMS: atom_id res chain seq x y z
N MET A 1 14.28 3.55 2.81
CA MET A 1 12.97 3.67 2.15
C MET A 1 12.60 5.14 2.10
N THR A 2 12.30 5.67 0.92
CA THR A 2 11.78 7.04 0.75
C THR A 2 10.29 7.09 1.08
N LEU A 3 9.73 8.29 1.30
CA LEU A 3 8.30 8.42 1.54
C LEU A 3 7.48 7.93 0.33
N LYS A 4 7.97 8.20 -0.89
CA LYS A 4 7.40 7.68 -2.14
C LYS A 4 7.34 6.15 -2.17
N GLU A 5 8.45 5.49 -1.85
CA GLU A 5 8.51 4.02 -1.83
C GLU A 5 7.52 3.42 -0.83
N VAL A 6 7.29 4.08 0.31
CA VAL A 6 6.34 3.61 1.33
C VAL A 6 4.90 3.78 0.87
N ILE A 7 4.54 4.94 0.30
CA ILE A 7 3.16 5.21 -0.15
C ILE A 7 2.78 4.35 -1.36
N ASP A 8 3.69 4.19 -2.32
CA ASP A 8 3.41 3.49 -3.58
C ASP A 8 3.42 1.97 -3.43
N LYS A 9 4.01 1.43 -2.35
CA LYS A 9 4.08 -0.02 -2.12
C LYS A 9 2.68 -0.67 -2.17
N PRO A 10 2.56 -1.86 -2.79
CA PRO A 10 1.30 -2.59 -2.83
C PRO A 10 0.92 -3.08 -1.44
N ARG A 11 -0.38 -3.07 -1.15
CA ARG A 11 -0.94 -3.38 0.17
C ARG A 11 -1.56 -4.78 0.19
N ILE A 12 -1.50 -5.40 1.36
CA ILE A 12 -2.13 -6.69 1.69
C ILE A 12 -2.99 -6.47 2.94
N TYR A 13 -4.18 -7.08 2.97
CA TYR A 13 -5.17 -6.90 4.02
C TYR A 13 -5.89 -8.22 4.35
N HIS A 14 -6.19 -8.44 5.64
CA HIS A 14 -7.03 -9.52 6.13
C HIS A 14 -7.69 -9.06 7.44
N GLN A 15 -8.99 -9.28 7.60
CA GLN A 15 -9.78 -8.76 8.74
C GLN A 15 -10.46 -9.82 9.59
N LEU A 16 -9.94 -11.04 9.55
CA LEU A 16 -10.49 -12.26 10.16
C LEU A 16 -11.77 -12.75 9.47
N VAL A 17 -12.80 -11.91 9.31
CA VAL A 17 -14.05 -12.30 8.66
C VAL A 17 -14.38 -11.36 7.50
N PRO A 18 -14.51 -11.84 6.24
CA PRO A 18 -14.29 -13.23 5.81
C PRO A 18 -12.80 -13.65 5.93
N MET A 19 -12.56 -14.97 5.97
CA MET A 19 -11.22 -15.56 5.99
C MET A 19 -10.59 -15.49 4.59
N GLU A 20 -10.19 -14.30 4.17
CA GLU A 20 -9.59 -14.03 2.87
C GLU A 20 -8.52 -12.95 2.97
N VAL A 21 -7.34 -13.21 2.38
CA VAL A 21 -6.29 -12.21 2.22
C VAL A 21 -6.50 -11.49 0.89
N GLN A 22 -6.75 -10.19 0.98
CA GLN A 22 -6.88 -9.32 -0.18
C GLN A 22 -5.55 -8.63 -0.46
N TYR A 23 -5.16 -8.54 -1.73
CA TYR A 23 -3.90 -7.90 -2.11
C TYR A 23 -4.02 -7.05 -3.38
N GLU A 24 -3.21 -6.00 -3.46
CA GLU A 24 -3.17 -5.10 -4.61
C GLU A 24 -2.31 -5.64 -5.76
N TYR A 25 -2.57 -5.12 -6.96
CA TYR A 25 -1.67 -5.28 -8.10
C TYR A 25 -0.27 -4.73 -7.77
N GLY A 26 0.77 -5.41 -8.26
CA GLY A 26 2.17 -5.10 -7.94
C GLY A 26 2.74 -5.89 -6.75
N THR A 27 1.91 -6.59 -5.97
CA THR A 27 2.40 -7.50 -4.92
C THR A 27 3.28 -8.60 -5.52
N ILE A 28 4.45 -8.85 -4.90
CA ILE A 28 5.42 -9.84 -5.37
C ILE A 28 4.79 -11.24 -5.41
N LYS A 29 4.91 -11.92 -6.55
CA LYS A 29 4.29 -13.24 -6.78
C LYS A 29 4.68 -14.29 -5.72
N SER A 30 5.92 -14.29 -5.26
CA SER A 30 6.40 -15.22 -4.23
C SER A 30 5.72 -15.02 -2.87
N VAL A 31 5.35 -13.77 -2.52
CA VAL A 31 4.58 -13.47 -1.30
C VAL A 31 3.17 -14.06 -1.41
N VAL A 32 2.50 -13.82 -2.54
CA VAL A 32 1.16 -14.38 -2.80
C VAL A 32 1.19 -15.91 -2.82
N GLN A 33 2.20 -16.52 -3.43
CA GLN A 33 2.34 -17.96 -3.48
C GLN A 33 2.54 -18.54 -2.06
N LYS A 34 3.42 -17.94 -1.26
CA LYS A 34 3.65 -18.39 0.12
C LYS A 34 2.39 -18.30 0.98
N LEU A 35 1.55 -17.28 0.79
CA LEU A 35 0.25 -17.17 1.47
C LEU A 35 -0.68 -18.33 1.11
N LYS A 36 -0.73 -18.72 -0.17
CA LYS A 36 -1.50 -19.90 -0.62
C LYS A 36 -0.94 -21.19 -0.03
N ASP A 37 0.39 -21.34 -0.04
CA ASP A 37 1.07 -22.55 0.42
C ASP A 37 0.85 -22.82 1.92
N ILE A 38 0.70 -21.77 2.73
CA ILE A 38 0.36 -21.87 4.16
C ILE A 38 -1.16 -21.92 4.43
N GLY A 39 -1.99 -22.00 3.38
CA GLY A 39 -3.42 -22.25 3.48
C GLY A 39 -4.32 -21.01 3.51
N HIS A 40 -3.81 -19.81 3.26
CA HIS A 40 -4.67 -18.63 3.15
C HIS A 40 -5.39 -18.58 1.78
N PRO A 41 -6.73 -18.45 1.77
CA PRO A 41 -7.44 -17.99 0.58
C PRO A 41 -6.95 -16.58 0.24
N VAL A 42 -6.60 -16.34 -1.02
CA VAL A 42 -6.12 -15.05 -1.48
C VAL A 42 -6.94 -14.54 -2.65
N SER A 43 -7.19 -13.23 -2.69
CA SER A 43 -7.89 -12.56 -3.78
C SER A 43 -7.21 -11.26 -4.16
N ARG A 44 -7.01 -11.05 -5.47
CA ARG A 44 -6.45 -9.80 -5.98
C ARG A 44 -7.57 -8.77 -6.15
N LEU A 45 -7.39 -7.60 -5.56
CA LEU A 45 -8.30 -6.48 -5.76
C LEU A 45 -8.33 -6.09 -7.24
N LYS A 46 -9.53 -6.02 -7.84
CA LYS A 46 -9.71 -5.69 -9.27
C LYS A 46 -9.46 -4.21 -9.56
N ASN A 47 -9.79 -3.35 -8.61
CA ASN A 47 -9.62 -1.90 -8.68
C ASN A 47 -8.89 -1.41 -7.42
N THR A 48 -8.21 -0.26 -7.50
CA THR A 48 -7.59 0.45 -6.36
C THR A 48 -8.62 1.11 -5.43
N ILE A 49 -9.80 0.49 -5.22
CA ILE A 49 -10.88 1.01 -4.35
C ILE A 49 -10.62 0.56 -2.89
N GLY A 50 -9.38 0.66 -2.46
CA GLY A 50 -8.96 0.34 -1.11
C GLY A 50 -8.76 1.60 -0.26
N SER A 51 -7.78 1.52 0.64
CA SER A 51 -7.29 2.67 1.40
C SER A 51 -6.44 3.60 0.52
N ALA A 52 -6.42 4.89 0.85
CA ALA A 52 -5.50 5.88 0.32
C ALA A 52 -4.88 6.69 1.47
N ALA A 53 -3.55 6.82 1.48
CA ALA A 53 -2.81 7.46 2.57
C ALA A 53 -1.93 8.60 2.04
N THR A 54 -2.17 9.82 2.52
CA THR A 54 -1.28 10.97 2.29
C THR A 54 -0.37 11.13 3.49
N ALA A 55 0.94 11.29 3.27
CA ALA A 55 1.91 11.38 4.36
C ALA A 55 2.83 12.60 4.23
N ILE A 56 3.37 13.03 5.37
CA ILE A 56 4.37 14.08 5.50
C ILE A 56 5.50 13.52 6.37
N ALA A 57 6.74 13.71 5.95
CA ALA A 57 7.92 13.32 6.69
C ALA A 57 8.90 14.50 6.81
N LYS A 58 9.65 14.54 7.91
CA LYS A 58 10.74 15.49 8.12
C LYS A 58 12.07 14.73 8.14
N SER A 59 13.00 15.13 7.27
CA SER A 59 14.34 14.57 7.26
C SER A 59 15.15 15.03 8.49
N PRO A 60 16.27 14.37 8.83
CA PRO A 60 17.19 14.85 9.86
C PRO A 60 17.75 16.25 9.58
N SER A 61 17.88 16.65 8.31
CA SER A 61 18.30 18.01 7.91
C SER A 61 17.19 19.06 8.04
N GLY A 62 15.97 18.65 8.40
CA GLY A 62 14.82 19.52 8.56
C GLY A 62 13.97 19.71 7.30
N MET A 63 14.34 19.10 6.17
CA MET A 63 13.58 19.13 4.93
C MET A 63 12.24 18.41 5.11
N ILE A 64 11.16 19.01 4.60
CA ILE A 64 9.82 18.43 4.62
C ILE A 64 9.55 17.74 3.28
N GLU A 65 9.19 16.46 3.33
CA GLU A 65 8.72 15.69 2.19
C GLU A 65 7.22 15.44 2.35
N THR A 66 6.46 15.59 1.26
CA THR A 66 5.01 15.32 1.23
C THR A 66 4.73 14.33 0.11
N MET A 67 3.83 13.39 0.35
CA MET A 67 3.51 12.36 -0.63
C MET A 67 2.01 12.05 -0.64
N PRO A 68 1.27 12.52 -1.67
CA PRO A 68 -0.10 12.07 -1.91
C PRO A 68 -0.10 10.63 -2.45
N ASP A 69 -1.17 9.88 -2.15
CA ASP A 69 -1.35 8.53 -2.68
C ASP A 69 -1.91 8.58 -4.10
N PHE A 70 -1.25 7.93 -5.06
CA PHE A 70 -1.76 7.88 -6.44
C PHE A 70 -3.14 7.22 -6.56
N ARG A 71 -3.54 6.41 -5.57
CA ARG A 71 -4.86 5.72 -5.54
C ARG A 71 -6.03 6.69 -5.36
N ARG A 72 -5.79 7.89 -4.83
CA ARG A 72 -6.81 8.94 -4.66
C ARG A 72 -6.35 10.21 -5.38
N PRO A 73 -7.14 10.74 -6.34
CA PRO A 73 -6.82 12.00 -6.99
C PRO A 73 -6.53 13.11 -5.96
N GLY A 74 -5.44 13.82 -6.15
CA GLY A 74 -4.98 14.85 -5.22
C GLY A 74 -3.54 15.27 -5.49
N ASN A 75 -3.08 16.28 -4.76
CA ASN A 75 -1.71 16.78 -4.85
C ASN A 75 -1.19 17.23 -3.49
N SER A 76 0.11 17.51 -3.40
CA SER A 76 0.74 18.20 -2.27
C SER A 76 1.10 19.65 -2.62
N SER A 77 1.33 20.48 -1.62
CA SER A 77 1.76 21.88 -1.76
C SER A 77 2.56 22.32 -0.53
N GLY A 78 3.39 23.35 -0.66
CA GLY A 78 4.26 23.87 0.40
C GLY A 78 4.74 25.29 0.11
N TYR A 79 5.48 25.89 1.06
CA TYR A 79 6.08 27.24 0.99
C TYR A 79 7.48 27.25 1.62
#